data_AF-H9WSD7-F1
#
_entry.id   AF-H9WSD7-F1
#
_cell.length_a   1.000
_cell.length_b   1.000
_cell.length_c   1.000
_cell.angle_alpha   90.00
_cell.angle_beta   90.00
_cell.angle_gamma   90.00
#
_symmetry.space_group_name_H-M   'P 1'
#
loop_
_entity.id
_entity.type
_entity.pdbx_description
1 polymer ?
#
loop_
_entity_poly.entity_id
_entity_poly.type
_entity_poly.pdbx_seq_one_letter_code
_entity_poly.pdbx_strand_id
1 'polypeptide(L)'
;KVVVVGSIPSQHFRGKLSTDETLIFKLETLVQRLDEKDGALKGVPYFPSGSMIDGLAAALLTQCQVMKLKGRLLVSWPDYDSSVVNLLTSVLKKVCPTVDFGVSAKTPLFKALRVDSDLYT
;
A
#
# COMPACT_ATOMS: atom_id res chain seq x y z
N LYS A 1 -3.88 -7.90 14.66
CA LYS A 1 -3.45 -8.00 13.25
C LYS A 1 -3.31 -6.58 12.72
N VAL A 2 -2.14 -6.17 12.23
CA VAL A 2 -1.91 -4.80 11.75
C VAL A 2 -1.88 -4.80 10.23
N VAL A 3 -2.70 -3.96 9.62
CA VAL A 3 -2.73 -3.75 8.16
C VAL A 3 -2.50 -2.28 7.92
N VAL A 4 -1.42 -1.97 7.22
CA VAL A 4 -1.07 -0.63 6.81
C VAL A 4 -1.34 -0.53 5.31
N VAL A 5 -1.90 0.58 4.87
CA VAL A 5 -2.10 0.87 3.45
C VAL A 5 -1.27 2.07 3.10
N GLY A 6 -0.45 1.95 2.06
CA GLY A 6 0.33 3.03 1.50
C GLY A 6 0.12 3.13 -0.01
N SER A 7 0.54 4.25 -0.57
CA SER A 7 0.62 4.43 -2.02
C SER A 7 2.04 4.83 -2.39
N ILE A 8 2.49 4.44 -3.58
CA ILE A 8 3.81 4.80 -4.08
C ILE A 8 3.68 5.88 -5.14
N PRO A 9 4.30 7.05 -4.91
CA PRO A 9 4.41 8.07 -5.91
C PRO A 9 5.09 7.59 -7.18
N SER A 10 4.66 8.16 -8.31
CA SER A 10 5.16 7.75 -9.62
C SER A 10 6.68 7.74 -9.74
N GLN A 11 7.30 8.69 -9.06
CA GLN A 11 8.73 8.96 -9.03
C GLN A 11 9.56 7.94 -8.22
N HIS A 12 8.91 7.16 -7.33
CA HIS A 12 9.60 6.27 -6.39
C HIS A 12 9.56 4.80 -6.81
N PHE A 13 8.77 4.46 -7.82
CA PHE A 13 8.72 3.13 -8.39
C PHE A 13 9.79 2.98 -9.49
N ARG A 14 10.71 2.01 -9.32
CA ARG A 14 11.85 1.80 -10.25
C ARG A 14 11.70 0.59 -11.17
N GLY A 15 10.55 -0.08 -11.17
CA GLY A 15 10.25 -1.14 -12.12
C GLY A 15 9.82 -0.59 -13.49
N LYS A 16 9.89 -1.43 -14.53
CA LYS A 16 9.25 -1.14 -15.83
C LYS A 16 7.76 -1.45 -15.70
N LEU A 17 6.97 -0.48 -15.26
CA LEU A 17 5.51 -0.55 -15.37
C LEU A 17 5.04 0.38 -16.50
N SER A 18 4.07 -0.09 -17.26
CA SER A 18 3.26 0.78 -18.12
C SER A 18 2.57 1.82 -17.23
N THR A 19 2.54 3.08 -17.67
CA THR A 19 1.85 4.18 -16.97
C THR A 19 0.35 3.90 -16.77
N ASP A 20 -0.23 2.98 -17.56
CA ASP A 20 -1.65 2.63 -17.55
C ASP A 20 -1.99 1.39 -16.69
N GLU A 21 -1.00 0.72 -16.09
CA GLU A 21 -1.26 -0.47 -15.27
C GLU A 21 -1.60 -0.11 -13.83
N THR A 22 -2.75 -0.59 -13.35
CA THR A 22 -3.15 -0.52 -11.94
C THR A 22 -2.75 -1.79 -11.21
N LEU A 23 -1.91 -1.65 -10.19
CA LEU A 23 -1.35 -2.76 -9.45
C LEU A 23 -1.42 -2.54 -7.94
N ILE A 24 -1.56 -3.65 -7.21
CA ILE A 24 -1.39 -3.69 -5.76
C ILE A 24 -0.31 -4.69 -5.43
N PHE A 25 0.62 -4.26 -4.60
CA PHE A 25 1.68 -5.06 -4.05
C PHE A 25 1.47 -5.27 -2.56
N LYS A 26 2.09 -6.32 -2.03
CA LYS A 26 2.15 -6.57 -0.59
C LYS A 26 3.57 -6.63 -0.05
N LEU A 27 3.71 -6.24 1.20
CA LEU A 27 4.85 -6.52 2.07
C LEU A 27 4.33 -7.12 3.38
N GLU A 28 5.03 -8.10 3.91
CA GLU A 28 4.62 -8.83 5.10
C GLU A 28 5.81 -8.98 6.04
N THR A 29 5.56 -8.85 7.34
CA THR A 29 6.53 -9.24 8.38
C THR A 29 6.85 -10.73 8.29
N LEU A 30 8.03 -11.14 8.75
CA LEU A 30 8.44 -12.56 8.71
C LEU A 30 7.46 -13.47 9.45
N VAL A 31 6.98 -13.03 10.61
CA VAL A 31 6.00 -13.77 11.42
C VAL A 31 4.68 -13.94 10.67
N GLN A 32 4.25 -12.93 9.92
CA GLN A 32 3.06 -13.01 9.08
C GLN A 32 3.28 -13.90 7.84
N ARG A 33 4.47 -13.87 7.24
CA ARG A 33 4.83 -14.66 6.07
C ARG A 33 4.87 -16.16 6.36
N LEU A 34 5.29 -16.54 7.58
CA LEU A 34 5.32 -17.92 8.04
C LEU A 34 3.96 -18.44 8.53
N ASP A 35 2.94 -17.58 8.59
CA ASP A 35 1.59 -17.97 9.00
C ASP A 35 0.80 -18.55 7.83
N GLU A 36 0.98 -19.85 7.58
CA GLU A 36 0.33 -20.59 6.49
C GLU A 36 -1.21 -20.59 6.57
N LYS A 37 -1.78 -20.29 7.74
CA LYS A 37 -3.23 -20.21 7.94
C LYS A 37 -3.84 -18.91 7.40
N ASP A 38 -3.03 -17.88 7.16
CA ASP A 38 -3.52 -16.55 6.75
C ASP A 38 -3.39 -16.32 5.24
N GLY A 39 -4.33 -16.88 4.48
CA GLY A 39 -4.41 -16.78 3.02
C GLY A 39 -5.04 -15.50 2.46
N ALA A 40 -5.36 -14.49 3.29
CA ALA A 40 -6.18 -13.35 2.85
C ALA A 40 -5.58 -12.53 1.69
N LEU A 41 -4.24 -12.52 1.56
CA LEU A 41 -3.50 -11.86 0.49
C LEU A 41 -2.83 -12.86 -0.47
N LYS A 42 -3.38 -14.07 -0.61
CA LYS A 42 -2.91 -15.05 -1.58
C LYS A 42 -3.29 -14.56 -2.99
N GLY A 43 -2.31 -14.47 -3.88
CA GLY A 43 -2.47 -13.94 -5.24
C GLY A 43 -2.13 -12.45 -5.42
N VAL A 44 -1.90 -11.69 -4.34
CA VAL A 44 -1.35 -10.33 -4.43
C VAL A 44 0.18 -10.44 -4.57
N PRO A 45 0.80 -9.83 -5.60
CA PRO A 45 2.24 -9.91 -5.82
C PRO A 45 3.02 -9.21 -4.70
N TYR A 46 4.21 -9.74 -4.38
CA TYR A 46 5.11 -9.05 -3.46
C TYR A 46 5.67 -7.78 -4.10
N PHE A 47 5.93 -6.79 -3.26
CA PHE A 47 6.55 -5.55 -3.70
C PHE A 47 7.91 -5.81 -4.38
N PRO A 48 8.14 -5.27 -5.59
CA PRO A 48 9.32 -5.60 -6.37
C PRO A 48 10.61 -5.13 -5.70
N SER A 49 11.64 -5.96 -5.80
CA SER A 49 12.99 -5.63 -5.35
C SER A 49 13.53 -4.41 -6.12
N GLY A 50 14.18 -3.49 -5.40
CA GLY A 50 14.76 -2.28 -6.00
C GLY A 50 13.83 -1.06 -6.09
N SER A 51 12.55 -1.22 -5.76
CA SER A 51 11.65 -0.09 -5.50
C SER A 51 11.73 0.32 -4.02
N MET A 52 11.56 1.61 -3.73
CA MET A 52 11.59 2.13 -2.37
C MET A 52 10.19 2.51 -1.92
N ILE A 53 9.84 2.10 -0.70
CA ILE A 53 8.70 2.64 0.03
C ILE A 53 9.27 3.43 1.19
N ASP A 54 8.91 4.71 1.24
CA ASP A 54 9.30 5.62 2.32
C ASP A 54 8.05 6.05 3.11
N GLY A 55 8.28 6.70 4.25
CA GLY A 55 7.27 7.35 5.06
C GLY A 55 6.68 6.46 6.15
N LEU A 56 5.55 6.93 6.69
CA LEU A 56 4.89 6.34 7.85
C LEU A 56 4.56 4.85 7.66
N ALA A 57 4.18 4.46 6.44
CA ALA A 57 3.81 3.09 6.15
C ALA A 57 5.00 2.11 6.30
N ALA A 58 6.17 2.50 5.80
CA ALA A 58 7.41 1.75 5.98
C ALA A 58 7.86 1.71 7.44
N ALA A 59 7.75 2.85 8.15
CA ALA A 59 8.09 2.95 9.56
C ALA A 59 7.24 2.01 10.43
N LEU A 60 5.92 2.00 10.21
CA LEU A 60 4.99 1.13 10.94
C LEU A 60 5.25 -0.36 10.66
N LEU A 61 5.48 -0.74 9.40
CA LEU A 61 5.79 -2.12 9.07
C LEU A 61 7.13 -2.57 9.68
N THR A 62 8.13 -1.70 9.64
CA THR A 62 9.45 -1.92 10.27
C THR A 62 9.30 -2.11 11.78
N GLN A 63 8.50 -1.27 12.43
CA GLN A 63 8.23 -1.42 13.87
C GLN A 63 7.54 -2.75 14.18
N CYS A 64 6.55 -3.16 13.38
CA CYS A 64 5.92 -4.48 13.53
C CYS A 64 6.94 -5.62 13.39
N GLN A 65 7.85 -5.51 12.41
CA GLN A 65 8.90 -6.49 12.18
C GLN A 65 9.86 -6.59 13.38
N VAL A 66 10.33 -5.46 13.92
CA VAL A 66 11.22 -5.41 15.10
C VAL A 66 10.53 -6.02 16.33
N MET A 67 9.24 -5.72 16.51
CA MET A 67 8.45 -6.24 17.63
C MET A 67 7.95 -7.68 17.42
N LYS A 68 8.31 -8.34 16.31
CA LYS A 68 7.82 -9.69 15.93
C LYS A 68 6.29 -9.78 15.89
N LEU A 69 5.63 -8.68 15.54
CA LEU A 69 4.18 -8.61 15.38
C LEU A 69 3.80 -8.97 13.94
N LYS A 70 2.63 -9.58 13.79
CA LYS A 70 2.02 -9.86 12.49
C LYS A 70 1.53 -8.56 11.84
N GLY A 71 2.34 -8.06 10.90
CA GLY A 71 2.07 -6.86 10.10
C GLY A 71 2.05 -7.14 8.60
N ARG A 72 1.16 -6.43 7.89
CA ARG A 72 1.04 -6.39 6.43
C ARG A 72 0.97 -4.95 5.94
N LEU A 73 1.62 -4.68 4.83
CA LEU A 73 1.54 -3.41 4.12
C LEU A 73 1.06 -3.67 2.69
N LEU A 74 -0.08 -3.07 2.34
CA LEU A 74 -0.59 -3.06 0.97
C LEU A 74 -0.19 -1.75 0.31
N VAL A 75 0.27 -1.85 -0.93
CA VAL A 75 0.84 -0.72 -1.65
C VAL A 75 0.22 -0.64 -3.02
N SER A 76 -0.41 0.48 -3.34
CA SER A 76 -1.04 0.67 -4.64
C SER A 76 -0.19 1.50 -5.59
N TRP A 77 -0.43 1.25 -6.88
CA TRP A 77 0.05 2.04 -8.00
C TRP A 77 -1.05 2.13 -9.08
N PRO A 78 -1.26 3.29 -9.73
CA PRO A 78 -0.70 4.60 -9.42
C PRO A 78 -1.28 5.21 -8.11
N ASP A 79 -0.81 6.40 -7.73
CA ASP A 79 -1.18 7.09 -6.47
C ASP A 79 -2.70 7.25 -6.28
N TYR A 80 -3.43 7.48 -7.38
CA TYR A 80 -4.87 7.71 -7.32
C TYR A 80 -5.52 7.40 -8.66
N ASP A 81 -6.27 6.31 -8.70
CA ASP A 81 -7.24 6.03 -9.76
C ASP A 81 -8.45 5.28 -9.17
N SER A 82 -9.62 5.46 -9.79
CA SER A 82 -10.85 4.80 -9.37
C SER A 82 -10.74 3.26 -9.38
N SER A 83 -9.97 2.70 -10.31
CA SER A 83 -9.73 1.26 -10.39
C SER A 83 -8.85 0.75 -9.24
N VAL A 84 -7.86 1.54 -8.81
CA VAL A 84 -6.99 1.25 -7.66
C VAL A 84 -7.82 1.14 -6.38
N VAL A 85 -8.75 2.07 -6.19
CA VAL A 85 -9.59 2.09 -4.98
C VAL A 85 -10.53 0.89 -4.93
N ASN A 86 -11.11 0.50 -6.06
CA ASN A 86 -11.95 -0.71 -6.15
C ASN A 86 -11.14 -1.97 -5.85
N LEU A 87 -9.94 -2.08 -6.41
CA LEU A 87 -9.04 -3.20 -6.18
C LEU A 87 -8.62 -3.26 -4.70
N LEU A 88 -8.24 -2.13 -4.11
CA LEU A 88 -7.86 -2.04 -2.70
C LEU A 88 -9.03 -2.42 -1.78
N THR A 89 -10.23 -1.94 -2.08
CA THR A 89 -11.46 -2.28 -1.34
C THR A 89 -11.73 -3.79 -1.38
N SER A 90 -11.57 -4.42 -2.55
CA SER A 90 -11.75 -5.87 -2.71
C SER A 90 -10.74 -6.68 -1.88
N VAL A 91 -9.50 -6.19 -1.77
CA VAL A 91 -8.44 -6.83 -0.98
C VAL A 91 -8.68 -6.61 0.51
N LEU A 92 -9.06 -5.40 0.92
CA LEU A 92 -9.34 -5.08 2.32
C LEU A 92 -10.53 -5.88 2.87
N LYS A 93 -11.58 -6.10 2.08
CA LYS A 93 -12.70 -6.99 2.45
C LYS A 93 -12.25 -8.42 2.73
N LYS A 94 -11.22 -8.93 2.05
CA LYS A 94 -10.66 -10.27 2.33
C LYS A 94 -9.86 -10.31 3.63
N VAL A 95 -9.20 -9.19 3.98
CA VAL A 95 -8.37 -9.12 5.19
C VAL A 95 -9.19 -8.82 6.44
N CYS A 96 -10.20 -7.96 6.30
CA CYS A 96 -11.08 -7.47 7.35
C CYS A 96 -12.55 -7.57 6.88
N PRO A 97 -13.16 -8.77 6.88
CA PRO A 97 -14.51 -8.99 6.35
C PRO A 97 -15.61 -8.31 7.18
N THR A 98 -15.32 -7.91 8.42
CA THR A 98 -16.25 -7.27 9.34
C THR A 98 -16.28 -5.74 9.24
N VAL A 99 -15.46 -5.15 8.37
CA VAL A 99 -15.35 -3.69 8.24
C VAL A 99 -15.91 -3.27 6.89
N ASP A 100 -16.91 -2.38 6.91
CA ASP A 100 -17.42 -1.75 5.70
C ASP A 100 -16.51 -0.59 5.27
N PHE A 101 -15.94 -0.72 4.07
CA PHE A 101 -15.08 0.30 3.48
C PHE A 101 -15.89 1.14 2.49
N GLY A 102 -16.07 2.43 2.80
CA GLY A 102 -16.69 3.40 1.91
C GLY A 102 -15.63 4.20 1.14
N VAL A 103 -15.84 4.37 -0.18
CA VAL A 103 -14.98 5.21 -1.02
C VAL A 103 -15.51 6.64 -0.96
N SER A 104 -14.75 7.56 -0.37
CA SER A 104 -15.06 8.99 -0.40
C SER A 104 -14.03 9.72 -1.24
N ALA A 105 -14.40 10.12 -2.46
CA ALA A 105 -13.58 10.97 -3.31
C ALA A 105 -13.68 12.42 -2.82
N LYS A 106 -13.01 12.74 -1.71
CA LYS A 106 -12.65 14.13 -1.41
C LYS A 106 -11.28 14.38 -2.04
N THR A 107 -11.16 15.48 -2.77
CA THR A 107 -9.90 15.95 -3.36
C THR A 107 -8.78 15.82 -2.34
N PRO A 108 -7.62 15.24 -2.72
CA PRO A 108 -6.58 14.96 -1.75
C PRO A 108 -5.98 16.27 -1.25
N LEU A 109 -6.10 16.51 0.06
CA LEU A 109 -5.35 17.52 0.82
C LEU A 109 -3.84 17.48 0.49
N PHE A 110 -3.34 16.31 0.09
CA PHE A 110 -1.96 16.08 -0.33
C PHE A 110 -1.57 16.69 -1.68
N LYS A 111 -2.52 17.01 -2.59
CA LYS A 111 -2.20 17.81 -3.79
C LYS A 111 -1.93 19.27 -3.43
N ALA A 112 -2.60 19.81 -2.41
CA ALA A 112 -2.39 21.19 -1.98
C ALA A 112 -0.98 21.37 -1.38
N LEU A 113 -0.52 20.43 -0.54
CA LEU A 113 0.83 20.46 0.03
C LEU A 113 1.95 20.25 -1.00
N ARG A 114 1.66 19.61 -2.14
CA ARG A 114 2.65 19.37 -3.21
C ARG A 114 2.89 20.62 -4.05
N VAL A 115 1.84 21.41 -4.30
CA VAL A 115 1.92 22.65 -5.08
C VAL A 115 2.73 23.73 -4.34
N ASP A 116 2.70 23.75 -3.00
CA ASP A 116 3.45 24.74 -2.22
C ASP A 116 4.98 24.49 -2.21
N SER A 117 5.44 23.25 -2.40
CA SER A 117 6.89 22.94 -2.43
C SER A 117 7.56 23.30 -3.75
N ASP A 118 6.82 23.33 -4.86
CA ASP A 118 7.36 23.63 -6.19
C ASP A 118 7.52 25.15 -6.44
N LEU A 119 7.11 26.00 -5.49
CA LEU A 119 7.23 27.47 -5.58
C LEU A 119 8.56 28.03 -5.03
N TYR A 120 9.44 27.18 -4.50
CA TYR A 120 10.72 27.57 -3.88
C TYR A 120 11.96 26.89 -4.51
N THR A 121 11.87 26.42 -5.75
CA THR A 121 13.01 25.98 -6.57
C THR A 121 13.03 26.72 -7.89
#